data_AF-A0A955GLV3-F1
#
_entry.id   AF-A0A955GLV3-F1
#
_cell.length_a   1.000
_cell.length_b   1.000
_cell.length_c   1.000
_cell.angle_alpha   90.00
_cell.angle_beta   90.00
_cell.angle_gamma   90.00
#
_symmetry.space_group_name_H-M   'P 1'
#
loop_
_entity.id
_entity.type
_entity.pdbx_description
1 polymer ?
#
loop_
_entity_poly.entity_id
_entity_poly.type
_entity_poly.pdbx_seq_one_letter_code
_entity_poly.pdbx_strand_id
1 'polypeptide(L)'
;MSITPLNQQSSASLVGTKADNLWLLTTLGYQVPRGLTIPVSVFEKYKDLELEDFQDSKEYQTILGLLLELGLGDETTFAVRSSSPNEDGKDNSFAGIFESYLNIEIDQLGKYIKKVWDSTSSTKAQHYARQNGIIQDLQVAVIVQEMIDGDYSGIAFSANPANLVNEIIIESVKGRGDKLADGITNPDSYLVEKRQFQLIHHSQQSATNLEPAEVIRLARIITSLEKNFGYPVDVEWTTRNGQFYILQTRPITTLTSQDSAVEQIVGRQKSLTEWLSDLSHQATATFRHSDSRKRDRLDLLNQFGQMPIEQTWEFEAILAQELSDDLAEFYQEHQDKPVAFRVIPKNPSDQKFRIRGITLKQAINDWLPNHRLNLDRYTLQIGLHPTNNIYAITLVVQGESIIGEIIRGGHHQLTQGFYTSSQPINFSYIIPPGTLTLSLEDPEIRDTLSEIIKVISLDSNDQLIEQLIDRLNATVVRTDQKQFIEGYYEAQISELGLQIIDFN
;
A
#
# COMPACT_ATOMS: atom_id res chain seq x y z
N MET A 1 -13.11 34.85 -0.62
CA MET A 1 -12.93 34.49 0.81
C MET A 1 -11.73 35.24 1.36
N SER A 2 -11.60 35.37 2.67
CA SER A 2 -10.53 36.11 3.33
C SER A 2 -9.27 35.26 3.53
N ILE A 3 -8.13 35.93 3.71
CA ILE A 3 -6.91 35.34 4.29
C ILE A 3 -7.24 34.84 5.70
N THR A 4 -6.76 33.65 6.06
CA THR A 4 -7.14 32.98 7.32
C THR A 4 -5.92 32.44 8.05
N PRO A 5 -5.92 32.45 9.40
CA PRO A 5 -4.96 31.68 10.19
C PRO A 5 -5.03 30.17 9.92
N LEU A 6 -3.90 29.48 10.00
CA LEU A 6 -3.82 28.02 9.78
C LEU A 6 -4.71 27.20 10.73
N ASN A 7 -5.04 27.73 11.90
CA ASN A 7 -5.95 27.08 12.86
C ASN A 7 -7.44 27.37 12.62
N GLN A 8 -7.78 28.05 11.51
CA GLN A 8 -9.16 28.33 11.12
C GLN A 8 -9.52 27.62 9.82
N GLN A 9 -10.74 27.05 9.79
CA GLN A 9 -11.18 26.26 8.64
C GLN A 9 -11.30 27.12 7.39
N SER A 10 -10.78 26.61 6.29
CA SER A 10 -10.90 27.18 4.94
C SER A 10 -11.31 26.07 3.97
N SER A 11 -11.95 26.41 2.85
CA SER A 11 -12.34 25.39 1.87
C SER A 11 -11.09 24.84 1.16
N ALA A 12 -10.84 23.52 1.22
CA ALA A 12 -9.73 22.86 0.53
C ALA A 12 -9.64 23.23 -0.96
N SER A 13 -10.81 23.39 -1.62
CA SER A 13 -10.91 23.83 -3.02
C SER A 13 -10.33 25.24 -3.30
N LEU A 14 -10.11 26.05 -2.26
CA LEU A 14 -9.61 27.42 -2.36
C LEU A 14 -8.20 27.60 -1.82
N VAL A 15 -7.73 26.66 -0.98
CA VAL A 15 -6.46 26.79 -0.28
C VAL A 15 -5.48 25.66 -0.55
N GLY A 16 -5.92 24.59 -1.22
CA GLY A 16 -5.08 23.43 -1.47
C GLY A 16 -4.97 22.47 -0.29
N THR A 17 -4.61 21.24 -0.62
CA THR A 17 -4.58 20.12 0.32
C THR A 17 -3.53 20.29 1.42
N LYS A 18 -2.37 20.92 1.14
CA LYS A 18 -1.36 21.17 2.17
C LYS A 18 -1.90 22.08 3.28
N ALA A 19 -2.57 23.17 2.91
CA ALA A 19 -3.17 24.08 3.87
C ALA A 19 -4.31 23.39 4.66
N ASP A 20 -5.14 22.59 3.98
CA ASP A 20 -6.21 21.82 4.62
C ASP A 20 -5.66 20.78 5.61
N ASN A 21 -4.58 20.08 5.24
CA ASN A 21 -3.89 19.14 6.11
C ASN A 21 -3.30 19.83 7.36
N LEU A 22 -2.69 21.01 7.21
CA LEU A 22 -2.18 21.79 8.34
C LEU A 22 -3.32 22.21 9.28
N TRP A 23 -4.45 22.65 8.74
CA TRP A 23 -5.62 22.97 9.53
C TRP A 23 -6.15 21.73 10.28
N LEU A 24 -6.27 20.59 9.61
CA LEU A 24 -6.71 19.34 10.23
C LEU A 24 -5.77 18.93 11.37
N LEU A 25 -4.46 19.06 11.19
CA LEU A 25 -3.47 18.81 12.25
C LEU A 25 -3.70 19.67 13.49
N THR A 26 -3.98 20.98 13.31
CA THR A 26 -4.28 21.87 14.45
C THR A 26 -5.56 21.45 15.17
N THR A 27 -6.59 21.04 14.42
CA THR A 27 -7.88 20.59 14.97
C THR A 27 -7.73 19.29 15.76
N LEU A 28 -6.80 18.43 15.34
CA LEU A 28 -6.46 17.18 16.03
C LEU A 28 -5.53 17.39 17.25
N GLY A 29 -5.13 18.63 17.53
CA GLY A 29 -4.32 18.99 18.70
C GLY A 29 -2.81 18.78 18.53
N TYR A 30 -2.32 18.57 17.31
CA TYR A 30 -0.88 18.53 17.05
C TYR A 30 -0.28 19.94 17.09
N GLN A 31 0.99 20.03 17.48
CA GLN A 31 1.73 21.29 17.41
C GLN A 31 2.07 21.59 15.95
N VAL A 32 1.49 22.64 15.41
CA VAL A 32 1.76 23.15 14.06
C VAL A 32 2.24 24.58 14.21
N PRO A 33 3.33 25.00 13.51
CA PRO A 33 3.77 26.38 13.56
C PRO A 33 2.66 27.34 13.13
N ARG A 34 2.61 28.51 13.77
CA ARG A 34 1.60 29.53 13.49
C ARG A 34 1.79 30.05 12.07
N GLY A 35 0.72 30.53 11.46
CA GLY A 35 0.81 31.05 10.11
C GLY A 35 -0.55 31.34 9.51
N LEU A 36 -0.51 31.75 8.25
CA LEU A 36 -1.65 32.14 7.45
C LEU A 36 -1.73 31.32 6.16
N THR A 37 -2.95 31.24 5.66
CA THR A 37 -3.28 30.73 4.35
C THR A 37 -3.84 31.87 3.51
N ILE A 38 -3.21 32.12 2.36
CA ILE A 38 -3.59 33.11 1.37
C ILE A 38 -4.32 32.37 0.24
N PRO A 39 -5.64 32.55 0.09
CA PRO A 39 -6.44 31.73 -0.82
C PRO A 39 -6.19 32.08 -2.29
N VAL A 40 -6.57 31.16 -3.19
CA VAL A 40 -6.48 31.33 -4.66
C VAL A 40 -7.14 32.62 -5.16
N SER A 41 -8.21 33.10 -4.51
CA SER A 41 -8.86 34.36 -4.92
C SER A 41 -7.95 35.59 -4.82
N VAL A 42 -6.92 35.55 -3.96
CA VAL A 42 -5.90 36.62 -3.89
C VAL A 42 -4.91 36.46 -5.06
N PHE A 43 -4.49 35.23 -5.36
CA PHE A 43 -3.67 34.93 -6.55
C PHE A 43 -4.35 35.45 -7.81
N GLU A 44 -5.62 35.11 -8.06
CA GLU A 44 -6.37 35.56 -9.25
C GLU A 44 -6.37 37.08 -9.43
N LYS A 45 -6.40 37.83 -8.32
CA LYS A 45 -6.45 39.29 -8.33
C LYS A 45 -5.09 39.94 -8.60
N TYR A 46 -3.99 39.32 -8.16
CA TYR A 46 -2.66 39.95 -8.11
C TYR A 46 -1.57 39.24 -8.93
N LYS A 47 -1.86 38.09 -9.55
CA LYS A 47 -0.87 37.29 -10.30
C LYS A 47 -0.24 38.04 -11.47
N ASP A 48 -0.94 38.98 -12.11
CA ASP A 48 -0.44 39.73 -13.27
C ASP A 48 -0.07 41.19 -12.94
N LEU A 49 -0.19 41.60 -11.66
CA LEU A 49 0.15 42.95 -11.20
C LEU A 49 1.60 43.02 -10.72
N GLU A 50 2.16 44.24 -10.67
CA GLU A 50 3.52 44.46 -10.17
C GLU A 50 3.59 44.23 -8.64
N LEU A 51 4.80 44.03 -8.12
CA LEU A 51 5.02 43.76 -6.70
C LEU A 51 4.51 44.91 -5.83
N GLU A 52 4.76 46.16 -6.25
CA GLU A 52 4.35 47.36 -5.54
C GLU A 52 2.82 47.44 -5.41
N ASP A 53 2.08 47.12 -6.48
CA ASP A 53 0.61 47.10 -6.47
C ASP A 53 0.06 46.07 -5.46
N PHE A 54 0.73 44.93 -5.32
CA PHE A 54 0.38 43.94 -4.32
C PHE A 54 0.71 44.41 -2.91
N GLN A 55 1.90 44.98 -2.68
CA GLN A 55 2.33 45.45 -1.36
C GLN A 55 1.49 46.63 -0.83
N ASP A 56 0.99 47.49 -1.72
CA ASP A 56 0.09 48.59 -1.38
C ASP A 56 -1.38 48.15 -1.19
N SER A 57 -1.69 46.88 -1.45
CA SER A 57 -3.06 46.36 -1.39
C SER A 57 -3.60 46.18 0.04
N LYS A 58 -4.93 46.28 0.18
CA LYS A 58 -5.62 45.94 1.44
C LYS A 58 -5.35 44.50 1.87
N GLU A 59 -5.25 43.57 0.92
CA GLU A 59 -4.96 42.16 1.16
C GLU A 59 -3.58 41.97 1.78
N TYR A 60 -2.53 42.65 1.28
CA TYR A 60 -1.20 42.58 1.90
C TYR A 60 -1.17 43.20 3.29
N GLN A 61 -1.84 44.33 3.50
CA GLN A 61 -2.00 44.90 4.85
C GLN A 61 -2.76 43.97 5.80
N THR A 62 -3.71 43.18 5.28
CA THR A 62 -4.42 42.15 6.06
C THR A 62 -3.50 41.00 6.44
N ILE A 63 -2.60 40.57 5.54
CA ILE A 63 -1.57 39.55 5.83
C ILE A 63 -0.71 40.02 7.01
N LEU A 64 -0.15 41.22 6.92
CA LEU A 64 0.72 41.78 7.97
C LEU A 64 -0.03 41.93 9.31
N GLY A 65 -1.25 42.45 9.28
CA GLY A 65 -2.07 42.61 10.48
C GLY A 65 -2.36 41.27 11.19
N LEU A 66 -2.74 40.24 10.43
CA LEU A 66 -3.01 38.91 10.98
C LEU A 66 -1.74 38.22 11.51
N LEU A 67 -0.59 38.41 10.86
CA LEU A 67 0.70 37.90 11.37
C LEU A 67 1.03 38.53 12.74
N LEU A 68 0.85 39.85 12.87
CA LEU A 68 1.06 40.55 14.13
C LEU A 68 0.08 40.09 15.22
N GLU A 69 -1.20 39.87 14.90
CA GLU A 69 -2.19 39.30 15.82
C GLU A 69 -1.81 37.90 16.31
N LEU A 70 -1.15 37.10 15.46
CA LEU A 70 -0.59 35.79 15.82
C LEU A 70 0.71 35.90 16.63
N GLY A 71 1.23 37.12 16.86
CA GLY A 71 2.49 37.37 17.54
C GLY A 71 3.72 37.01 16.68
N LEU A 72 3.61 37.20 15.37
CA LEU A 72 4.67 37.00 14.37
C LEU A 72 5.06 38.36 13.80
N GLY A 73 6.30 38.79 14.02
CA GLY A 73 6.77 40.14 13.71
C GLY A 73 8.20 40.17 13.17
N ASP A 74 8.92 41.27 13.39
CA ASP A 74 10.24 41.53 12.78
C ASP A 74 11.32 40.50 13.17
N GLU A 75 11.22 39.86 14.33
CA GLU A 75 12.16 38.82 14.78
C GLU A 75 11.78 37.42 14.25
N THR A 76 10.66 37.29 13.54
CA THR A 76 10.17 36.02 13.01
C THR A 76 10.62 35.83 11.56
N THR A 77 11.08 34.63 11.24
CA THR A 77 11.28 34.21 9.85
C THR A 77 10.19 33.24 9.42
N PHE A 78 9.90 33.21 8.12
CA PHE A 78 8.77 32.49 7.55
C PHE A 78 9.17 31.52 6.45
N ALA A 79 8.44 30.41 6.37
CA ALA A 79 8.33 29.57 5.19
C ALA A 79 7.16 30.07 4.33
N VAL A 80 7.42 30.37 3.07
CA VAL A 80 6.42 30.75 2.07
C VAL A 80 6.28 29.59 1.10
N ARG A 81 5.17 28.84 1.20
CA ARG A 81 4.97 27.55 0.53
C ARG A 81 3.77 27.61 -0.40
N SER A 82 3.88 26.97 -1.55
CA SER A 82 2.76 26.74 -2.45
C SER A 82 1.79 25.69 -1.88
N SER A 83 0.50 25.92 -2.09
CA SER A 83 -0.57 24.97 -1.79
C SER A 83 -1.62 25.04 -2.90
N SER A 84 -1.66 24.08 -3.82
CA SER A 84 -2.61 24.09 -4.93
C SER A 84 -3.85 23.22 -4.63
N PRO A 85 -5.08 23.68 -4.95
CA PRO A 85 -6.29 22.85 -4.91
C PRO A 85 -6.24 21.59 -5.78
N ASN A 86 -5.39 21.60 -6.81
CA ASN A 86 -5.21 20.50 -7.74
C ASN A 86 -3.96 19.65 -7.40
N GLU A 87 -3.28 19.92 -6.27
CA GLU A 87 -1.96 19.36 -5.91
C GLU A 87 -1.96 17.87 -5.59
N ASP A 88 -3.08 17.33 -5.09
CA ASP A 88 -3.16 15.98 -4.52
C ASP A 88 -4.43 15.22 -4.99
N GLY A 89 -4.55 15.00 -6.30
CA GLY A 89 -5.48 13.99 -6.82
C GLY A 89 -4.88 12.59 -6.64
N LYS A 90 -5.71 11.54 -6.54
CA LYS A 90 -5.25 10.13 -6.48
C LYS A 90 -4.28 9.77 -7.63
N ASP A 91 -4.39 10.47 -8.75
CA ASP A 91 -3.62 10.20 -9.97
C ASP A 91 -2.51 11.21 -10.27
N ASN A 92 -2.47 12.37 -9.60
CA ASN A 92 -1.60 13.51 -9.96
C ASN A 92 -1.07 14.21 -8.71
N SER A 93 0.25 14.15 -8.47
CA SER A 93 0.92 14.88 -7.38
C SER A 93 1.79 16.02 -7.93
N PHE A 94 1.47 17.27 -7.59
CA PHE A 94 2.29 18.43 -7.96
C PHE A 94 3.57 18.57 -7.09
N ALA A 95 4.04 17.46 -6.52
CA ALA A 95 5.17 17.43 -5.60
C ALA A 95 6.42 18.04 -6.24
N GLY A 96 6.91 19.14 -5.64
CA GLY A 96 8.11 19.86 -6.08
C GLY A 96 7.95 20.60 -7.41
N ILE A 97 6.73 20.86 -7.88
CA ILE A 97 6.48 21.60 -9.13
C ILE A 97 6.46 23.10 -8.89
N PHE A 98 5.76 23.52 -7.84
CA PHE A 98 5.74 24.91 -7.40
C PHE A 98 6.85 25.16 -6.38
N GLU A 99 7.28 26.41 -6.30
CA GLU A 99 8.41 26.80 -5.46
C GLU A 99 7.99 26.96 -3.99
N SER A 100 8.94 26.72 -3.09
CA SER A 100 8.80 26.99 -1.66
C SER A 100 10.08 27.67 -1.18
N TYR A 101 9.92 28.65 -0.31
CA TYR A 101 11.00 29.50 0.16
C TYR A 101 11.05 29.49 1.67
N LEU A 102 12.23 29.33 2.24
CA LEU A 102 12.46 29.25 3.68
C LEU A 102 13.24 30.47 4.16
N ASN A 103 13.16 30.78 5.45
CA ASN A 103 13.92 31.84 6.11
C ASN A 103 13.64 33.25 5.59
N ILE A 104 12.37 33.53 5.29
CA ILE A 104 11.95 34.81 4.73
C ILE A 104 11.64 35.77 5.87
N GLU A 105 12.25 36.94 5.87
CA GLU A 105 11.95 38.03 6.80
C GLU A 105 10.60 38.70 6.44
N ILE A 106 9.96 39.33 7.42
CA ILE A 106 8.59 39.87 7.26
C ILE A 106 8.48 40.92 6.14
N ASP A 107 9.52 41.74 5.95
CA ASP A 107 9.61 42.79 4.92
C ASP A 107 9.75 42.21 3.51
N GLN A 108 10.25 40.98 3.40
CA GLN A 108 10.44 40.26 2.13
C GLN A 108 9.22 39.43 1.73
N LEU A 109 8.22 39.26 2.59
CA LEU A 109 7.07 38.37 2.34
C LEU A 109 6.38 38.64 1.01
N GLY A 110 6.07 39.91 0.69
CA GLY A 110 5.40 40.28 -0.56
C GLY A 110 6.12 39.73 -1.79
N LYS A 111 7.45 39.88 -1.82
CA LYS A 111 8.31 39.40 -2.91
C LYS A 111 8.23 37.88 -3.07
N TYR A 112 8.28 37.13 -1.96
CA TYR A 112 8.30 35.67 -2.03
C TYR A 112 6.93 35.05 -2.24
N ILE A 113 5.85 35.69 -1.78
CA ILE A 113 4.47 35.33 -2.15
C ILE A 113 4.32 35.45 -3.67
N LYS A 114 4.79 36.57 -4.25
CA LYS A 114 4.76 36.81 -5.69
C LYS A 114 5.57 35.77 -6.46
N LYS A 115 6.77 35.42 -6.00
CA LYS A 115 7.57 34.35 -6.61
C LYS A 115 6.85 32.99 -6.62
N VAL A 116 6.16 32.62 -5.53
CA VAL A 116 5.35 31.39 -5.51
C VAL A 116 4.25 31.45 -6.57
N TRP A 117 3.59 32.59 -6.73
CA TRP A 117 2.61 32.79 -7.79
C TRP A 117 3.24 32.69 -9.19
N ASP A 118 4.37 33.33 -9.44
CA ASP A 118 5.07 33.31 -10.73
C ASP A 118 5.54 31.90 -11.09
N SER A 119 5.80 31.04 -10.10
CA SER A 119 6.18 29.64 -10.33
C SER A 119 5.13 28.82 -11.10
N THR A 120 3.86 29.27 -11.10
CA THR A 120 2.78 28.69 -11.92
C THR A 120 3.02 28.79 -13.42
N SER A 121 3.78 29.80 -13.85
CA SER A 121 4.16 30.01 -15.26
C SER A 121 5.51 29.39 -15.63
N SER A 122 6.16 28.72 -14.68
CA SER A 122 7.45 28.08 -14.93
C SER A 122 7.34 26.98 -16.00
N THR A 123 8.43 26.76 -16.74
CA THR A 123 8.48 25.69 -17.77
C THR A 123 8.13 24.32 -17.20
N LYS A 124 8.55 24.04 -15.95
CA LYS A 124 8.24 22.81 -15.22
C LYS A 124 6.75 22.68 -14.94
N ALA A 125 6.11 23.72 -14.41
CA ALA A 125 4.68 23.73 -14.12
C ALA A 125 3.84 23.58 -15.39
N GLN A 126 4.21 24.29 -16.46
CA GLN A 126 3.52 24.24 -17.76
C GLN A 126 3.69 22.88 -18.45
N HIS A 127 4.87 22.27 -18.34
CA HIS A 127 5.09 20.93 -18.88
C HIS A 127 4.25 19.88 -18.16
N TYR A 128 4.20 19.93 -16.82
CA TYR A 128 3.38 19.03 -16.02
C TYR A 128 1.88 19.19 -16.30
N ALA A 129 1.39 20.43 -16.41
CA ALA A 129 -0.01 20.69 -16.75
C ALA A 129 -0.39 20.04 -18.10
N ARG A 130 0.47 20.16 -19.11
CA ARG A 130 0.25 19.53 -20.43
C ARG A 130 0.26 18.01 -20.36
N GLN A 131 1.20 17.41 -19.63
CA GLN A 131 1.30 15.95 -19.50
C GLN A 131 0.07 15.33 -18.83
N ASN A 132 -0.53 16.05 -17.89
CA ASN A 132 -1.69 15.58 -17.13
C ASN A 132 -3.04 16.10 -17.68
N GLY A 133 -3.04 16.64 -18.90
CA GLY A 133 -4.28 17.08 -19.57
C GLY A 133 -4.98 18.26 -18.87
N ILE A 134 -4.26 19.06 -18.08
CA ILE A 134 -4.82 20.22 -17.40
C ILE A 134 -4.93 21.37 -18.40
N ILE A 135 -6.17 21.71 -18.76
CA ILE A 135 -6.51 22.71 -19.79
C ILE A 135 -6.65 24.12 -19.19
N GLN A 136 -6.90 24.23 -17.89
CA GLN A 136 -7.09 25.51 -17.20
C GLN A 136 -5.76 26.09 -16.71
N ASP A 137 -5.72 27.41 -16.50
CA ASP A 137 -4.58 28.08 -15.90
C ASP A 137 -4.30 27.51 -14.50
N LEU A 138 -3.02 27.26 -14.21
CA LEU A 138 -2.62 26.77 -12.89
C LEU A 138 -2.86 27.85 -11.83
N GLN A 139 -3.52 27.44 -10.75
CA GLN A 139 -3.83 28.29 -9.62
C GLN A 139 -3.17 27.74 -8.36
N VAL A 140 -2.71 28.64 -7.50
CA VAL A 140 -1.98 28.28 -6.29
C VAL A 140 -2.35 29.21 -5.14
N ALA A 141 -2.71 28.63 -3.99
CA ALA A 141 -2.76 29.35 -2.72
C ALA A 141 -1.36 29.36 -2.09
N VAL A 142 -1.15 30.24 -1.11
CA VAL A 142 0.15 30.39 -0.46
C VAL A 142 -0.01 30.23 1.04
N ILE A 143 0.83 29.39 1.63
CA ILE A 143 0.98 29.24 3.07
C ILE A 143 2.15 30.12 3.50
N VAL A 144 1.93 30.99 4.49
CA VAL A 144 2.97 31.74 5.18
C VAL A 144 3.05 31.21 6.60
N GLN A 145 4.09 30.46 6.91
CA GLN A 145 4.21 29.70 8.15
C GLN A 145 5.47 30.10 8.92
N GLU A 146 5.35 30.24 10.23
CA GLU A 146 6.47 30.50 11.14
C GLU A 146 7.56 29.43 11.00
N MET A 147 8.82 29.87 10.85
CA MET A 147 9.98 28.97 10.94
C MET A 147 10.29 28.70 12.40
N ILE A 148 10.27 27.42 12.76
CA ILE A 148 10.75 26.97 14.07
C ILE A 148 12.25 26.73 13.99
N ASP A 149 13.02 27.43 14.83
CA ASP A 149 14.43 27.12 15.04
C ASP A 149 14.54 25.87 15.91
N GLY A 150 14.69 24.73 15.24
CA GLY A 150 14.60 23.43 15.87
C GLY A 150 15.95 22.80 16.18
N ASP A 151 16.00 22.04 17.28
CA ASP A 151 17.16 21.27 17.72
C ASP A 151 17.48 20.14 16.73
N TYR A 152 16.43 19.46 16.26
CA TYR A 152 16.44 18.46 15.21
C TYR A 152 15.26 18.65 14.27
N SER A 153 15.47 18.41 12.98
CA SER A 153 14.43 18.43 11.96
C SER A 153 14.53 17.18 11.09
N GLY A 154 13.44 16.81 10.43
CA GLY A 154 13.38 15.54 9.76
C GLY A 154 12.17 15.34 8.88
N ILE A 155 12.20 14.19 8.21
CA ILE A 155 11.08 13.61 7.50
C ILE A 155 10.77 12.27 8.17
N ALA A 156 9.50 11.90 8.23
CA ALA A 156 9.09 10.60 8.71
C ALA A 156 8.02 10.01 7.80
N PHE A 157 8.24 8.78 7.37
CA PHE A 157 7.29 8.00 6.60
C PHE A 157 6.59 7.03 7.54
N SER A 158 5.26 7.10 7.60
CA SER A 158 4.51 6.12 8.38
C SER A 158 4.67 4.74 7.80
N ALA A 159 4.94 4.55 6.51
CA ALA A 159 5.27 3.25 5.94
C ALA A 159 6.59 3.33 5.19
N ASN A 160 7.41 2.29 5.28
CA ASN A 160 8.65 2.22 4.53
C ASN A 160 8.35 2.28 3.01
N PRO A 161 8.91 3.26 2.26
CA PRO A 161 8.70 3.38 0.81
C PRO A 161 9.21 2.17 0.00
N ALA A 162 10.00 1.26 0.60
CA ALA A 162 10.32 -0.06 0.08
C ALA A 162 9.18 -1.10 0.26
N ASN A 163 7.95 -0.61 0.50
CA ASN A 163 6.70 -1.35 0.63
C ASN A 163 6.60 -2.26 1.86
N LEU A 164 7.11 -1.79 3.00
CA LEU A 164 6.95 -2.43 4.31
C LEU A 164 6.05 -1.56 5.20
N VAL A 165 4.75 -1.85 5.21
CA VAL A 165 3.74 -1.04 5.92
C VAL A 165 3.81 -1.14 7.45
N ASN A 166 4.53 -2.12 7.99
CA ASN A 166 4.71 -2.30 9.44
C ASN A 166 5.94 -1.58 9.99
N GLU A 167 6.62 -0.80 9.15
CA GLU A 167 7.83 -0.08 9.51
C GLU A 167 7.64 1.42 9.31
N ILE A 168 8.12 2.20 10.28
CA ILE A 168 8.22 3.64 10.20
C ILE A 168 9.69 3.96 9.92
N ILE A 169 9.92 4.82 8.94
CA ILE A 169 11.24 5.40 8.68
C ILE A 169 11.23 6.82 9.19
N ILE A 170 12.21 7.17 10.00
CA ILE A 170 12.46 8.53 10.47
C ILE A 170 13.84 8.93 10.00
N GLU A 171 13.92 10.04 9.29
CA GLU A 171 15.17 10.68 8.91
C GLU A 171 15.32 11.97 9.71
N SER A 172 16.51 12.20 10.26
CA SER A 172 16.77 13.36 11.11
C SER A 172 18.12 14.01 10.82
N VAL A 173 18.14 15.33 10.87
CA VAL A 173 19.36 16.14 10.90
C VAL A 173 19.33 17.06 12.11
N LYS A 174 20.52 17.46 12.58
CA LYS A 174 20.64 18.47 13.63
C LYS A 174 20.45 19.89 13.08
N GLY A 175 19.64 20.64 13.81
CA GLY A 175 19.27 22.01 13.49
C GLY A 175 17.99 22.08 12.64
N ARG A 176 17.83 23.24 12.01
CA ARG A 176 16.62 23.59 11.26
C ARG A 176 16.49 22.82 9.94
N GLY A 177 15.24 22.64 9.50
CA GLY A 177 14.86 21.75 8.40
C GLY A 177 15.27 22.22 7.00
N ASP A 178 15.76 23.44 6.84
CA ASP A 178 16.37 23.94 5.60
C ASP A 178 17.54 23.06 5.14
N LYS A 179 18.28 22.46 6.08
CA LYS A 179 19.41 21.57 5.77
C LYS A 179 19.04 20.24 5.12
N LEU A 180 17.78 19.79 5.23
CA LEU A 180 17.29 18.59 4.55
C LEU A 180 16.98 18.87 3.08
N ALA A 181 16.51 20.08 2.77
CA ALA A 181 16.15 20.47 1.41
C ALA A 181 17.37 20.65 0.49
N ASP A 182 18.54 20.93 1.07
CA ASP A 182 19.77 21.19 0.31
C ASP A 182 20.40 19.92 -0.31
N GLY A 183 19.94 18.71 0.05
CA GLY A 183 20.38 17.44 -0.53
C GLY A 183 21.85 17.05 -0.27
N ILE A 184 22.59 17.88 0.46
CA ILE A 184 24.02 17.69 0.79
C ILE A 184 24.20 16.99 2.14
N THR A 185 23.26 17.18 3.07
CA THR A 185 23.36 16.63 4.42
C THR A 185 22.83 15.20 4.46
N ASN A 186 23.67 14.22 4.82
CA ASN A 186 23.21 12.86 5.09
C ASN A 186 22.45 12.81 6.43
N PRO A 187 21.16 12.45 6.45
CA PRO A 187 20.41 12.32 7.69
C PRO A 187 20.80 11.04 8.45
N ASP A 188 20.63 11.06 9.77
CA ASP A 188 20.49 9.84 10.55
C ASP A 188 19.16 9.17 10.17
N SER A 189 19.16 7.84 10.06
CA SER A 189 17.96 7.09 9.67
C SER A 189 17.61 6.05 10.73
N TYR A 190 16.37 6.06 11.17
CA TYR A 190 15.81 5.16 12.20
C TYR A 190 14.69 4.35 11.60
N LEU A 191 14.75 3.04 11.78
CA LEU A 191 13.71 2.10 11.37
C LEU A 191 13.00 1.58 12.61
N VAL A 192 11.70 1.84 12.73
CA VAL A 192 10.89 1.46 13.90
C VAL A 192 9.78 0.50 13.48
N GLU A 193 9.64 -0.62 14.19
CA GLU A 193 8.51 -1.55 14.05
C GLU A 193 7.25 -0.94 14.66
N LYS A 194 6.14 -0.90 13.90
CA LYS A 194 4.91 -0.20 14.29
C LYS A 194 4.16 -0.80 15.47
N ARG A 195 4.12 -2.13 15.60
CA ARG A 195 3.24 -2.81 16.54
C ARG A 195 3.69 -2.66 17.99
N GLN A 196 5.00 -2.76 18.21
CA GLN A 196 5.63 -2.70 19.53
C GLN A 196 6.40 -1.40 19.74
N PHE A 197 6.55 -0.56 18.71
CA PHE A 197 7.42 0.61 18.70
C PHE A 197 8.84 0.25 19.10
N GLN A 198 9.39 -0.78 18.45
CA GLN A 198 10.77 -1.21 18.67
C GLN A 198 11.67 -0.60 17.60
N LEU A 199 12.77 0.03 18.02
CA LEU A 199 13.82 0.47 17.10
C LEU A 199 14.55 -0.76 16.56
N ILE A 200 14.37 -1.05 15.27
CA ILE A 200 14.97 -2.19 14.56
C ILE A 200 16.40 -1.84 14.12
N HIS A 201 16.57 -0.66 13.53
CA HIS A 201 17.83 -0.24 12.93
C HIS A 201 18.05 1.26 13.13
N HIS A 202 19.31 1.64 13.29
CA HIS A 202 19.77 3.03 13.37
C HIS A 202 21.05 3.16 12.51
N SER A 203 20.95 3.90 11.42
CA SER A 203 22.10 4.33 10.61
C SER A 203 22.53 5.70 11.10
N GLN A 204 23.67 5.76 11.78
CA GLN A 204 24.21 7.00 12.32
C GLN A 204 25.21 7.61 11.35
N GLN A 205 25.00 8.88 11.00
CA GLN A 205 25.88 9.70 10.16
C GLN A 205 26.39 10.93 10.94
N SER A 206 25.63 11.41 11.92
CA SER A 206 25.96 12.56 12.78
C SER A 206 26.48 12.14 14.16
N ALA A 207 27.35 12.95 14.76
CA ALA A 207 27.84 12.77 16.13
C ALA A 207 26.79 13.08 17.21
N THR A 208 25.68 13.71 16.83
CA THR A 208 24.56 14.07 17.71
C THR A 208 23.25 13.72 17.02
N ASN A 209 22.42 12.97 17.73
CA ASN A 209 21.30 12.21 17.21
C ASN A 209 20.11 12.31 18.17
N LEU A 210 18.91 11.98 17.67
CA LEU A 210 17.74 11.83 18.53
C LEU A 210 17.97 10.69 19.51
N GLU A 211 17.59 10.90 20.78
CA GLU A 211 17.63 9.81 21.75
C GLU A 211 16.57 8.75 21.38
N PRO A 212 16.82 7.44 21.60
CA PRO A 212 15.88 6.39 21.22
C PRO A 212 14.45 6.61 21.75
N ALA A 213 14.33 7.18 22.95
CA ALA A 213 13.03 7.53 23.52
C ALA A 213 12.27 8.57 22.69
N GLU A 214 12.97 9.53 22.07
CA GLU A 214 12.38 10.57 21.22
C GLU A 214 11.97 10.00 19.86
N VAL A 215 12.79 9.11 19.30
CA VAL A 215 12.46 8.35 18.09
C VAL A 215 11.16 7.58 18.29
N ILE A 216 10.99 6.90 19.44
CA ILE A 216 9.76 6.19 19.77
C ILE A 216 8.57 7.14 20.00
N ARG A 217 8.78 8.30 20.64
CA ARG A 217 7.72 9.32 20.78
C ARG A 217 7.25 9.82 19.41
N LEU A 218 8.18 10.12 18.51
CA LEU A 218 7.86 10.55 17.15
C LEU A 218 7.16 9.44 16.38
N ALA A 219 7.65 8.20 16.42
CA ALA A 219 6.99 7.07 15.77
C ALA A 219 5.52 6.92 16.19
N ARG A 220 5.21 7.11 17.48
CA ARG A 220 3.82 7.12 17.98
C ARG A 220 2.99 8.26 17.41
N ILE A 221 3.57 9.46 17.29
CA ILE A 221 2.91 10.60 16.64
C ILE A 221 2.60 10.26 15.19
N ILE A 222 3.57 9.71 14.44
CA ILE A 222 3.40 9.33 13.03
C ILE A 222 2.33 8.25 12.83
N THR A 223 2.28 7.21 13.68
CA THR A 223 1.21 6.20 13.63
C THR A 223 -0.17 6.80 13.93
N SER A 224 -0.23 7.75 14.87
CA SER A 224 -1.48 8.45 15.19
C SER A 224 -1.94 9.33 14.02
N LEU A 225 -1.01 9.98 13.30
CA LEU A 225 -1.29 10.72 12.08
C LEU A 225 -1.83 9.81 10.98
N GLU A 226 -1.15 8.71 10.66
CA GLU A 226 -1.62 7.71 9.69
C GLU A 226 -3.04 7.23 9.99
N LYS A 227 -3.35 6.95 11.27
CA LYS A 227 -4.70 6.55 11.68
C LYS A 227 -5.73 7.66 11.48
N ASN A 228 -5.40 8.90 11.79
CA ASN A 228 -6.31 10.04 11.67
C ASN A 228 -6.58 10.41 10.20
N PHE A 229 -5.57 10.28 9.34
CA PHE A 229 -5.69 10.55 7.90
C PHE A 229 -6.28 9.36 7.13
N GLY A 230 -6.16 8.14 7.63
CA GLY A 230 -6.71 6.93 7.01
C GLY A 230 -5.85 6.38 5.86
N TYR A 231 -4.62 6.87 5.70
CA TYR A 231 -3.66 6.43 4.68
C TYR A 231 -2.22 6.61 5.19
N PRO A 232 -1.23 5.91 4.60
CA PRO A 232 0.17 6.14 4.94
C PRO A 232 0.61 7.56 4.65
N VAL A 233 1.27 8.19 5.63
CA VAL A 233 1.65 9.61 5.59
C VAL A 233 3.17 9.79 5.51
N ASP A 234 3.57 10.79 4.73
CA ASP A 234 4.89 11.40 4.75
C ASP A 234 4.78 12.74 5.50
N VAL A 235 5.59 12.89 6.55
CA VAL A 235 5.48 13.95 7.54
C VAL A 235 6.81 14.70 7.65
N GLU A 236 6.79 16.00 7.42
CA GLU A 236 7.89 16.89 7.79
C GLU A 236 7.73 17.34 9.23
N TRP A 237 8.80 17.28 10.01
CA TRP A 237 8.77 17.60 11.44
C TRP A 237 10.03 18.34 11.90
N THR A 238 9.90 19.04 13.02
CA THR A 238 11.02 19.66 13.72
C THR A 238 10.79 19.62 15.22
N THR A 239 11.84 19.76 16.02
CA THR A 239 11.79 19.71 17.48
C THR A 239 12.29 21.00 18.07
N ARG A 240 11.60 21.53 19.08
CA ARG A 240 12.08 22.67 19.85
C ARG A 240 11.75 22.45 21.31
N ASN A 241 12.75 22.52 22.19
CA ASN A 241 12.58 22.31 23.63
C ASN A 241 11.91 20.95 23.95
N GLY A 242 12.28 19.90 23.20
CA GLY A 242 11.74 18.54 23.38
C GLY A 242 10.30 18.32 22.88
N GLN A 243 9.67 19.33 22.25
CA GLN A 243 8.36 19.21 21.62
C GLN A 243 8.49 19.03 20.11
N PHE A 244 7.69 18.13 19.52
CA PHE A 244 7.62 17.92 18.08
C PHE A 244 6.58 18.86 17.45
N TYR A 245 7.00 19.61 16.45
CA TYR A 245 6.16 20.41 15.57
C TYR A 245 6.02 19.68 14.23
N ILE A 246 4.78 19.55 13.76
CA ILE A 246 4.48 18.99 12.43
C ILE A 246 4.43 20.15 11.44
N LEU A 247 5.33 20.12 10.47
CA LEU A 247 5.52 21.16 9.47
C LEU A 247 4.68 20.93 8.23
N GLN A 248 4.46 19.67 7.87
CA GLN A 248 3.67 19.24 6.72
C GLN A 248 3.27 17.77 6.88
N THR A 249 2.16 17.38 6.26
CA THR A 249 1.78 15.96 6.10
C THR A 249 1.15 15.76 4.72
N ARG A 250 1.48 14.66 4.06
CA ARG A 250 0.97 14.28 2.74
C ARG A 250 0.82 12.76 2.62
N PRO A 251 -0.04 12.24 1.73
CA PRO A 251 -0.07 10.82 1.43
C PRO A 251 1.25 10.35 0.80
N ILE A 252 1.68 9.13 1.13
CA ILE A 252 2.80 8.48 0.42
C ILE A 252 2.28 7.95 -0.92
N THR A 253 2.59 8.66 -2.02
CA THR A 253 2.13 8.31 -3.38
C THR A 253 2.94 7.19 -4.04
N THR A 254 4.14 6.86 -3.55
CA THR A 254 4.84 5.65 -4.02
C THR A 254 4.16 4.37 -3.54
N LEU A 255 3.29 4.47 -2.53
CA LEU A 255 2.45 3.38 -2.02
C LEU A 255 1.06 3.37 -2.69
N THR A 256 0.72 4.30 -3.60
CA THR A 256 -0.63 4.44 -4.18
C THR A 256 -0.91 3.54 -5.38
N SER A 257 -0.39 2.33 -5.36
CA SER A 257 -1.33 1.24 -5.48
C SER A 257 -1.37 0.57 -4.12
N GLN A 258 -2.42 0.86 -3.34
CA GLN A 258 -2.74 0.04 -2.17
C GLN A 258 -2.75 -1.44 -2.57
N ASP A 259 -3.14 -1.72 -3.82
CA ASP A 259 -2.98 -3.02 -4.45
C ASP A 259 -1.51 -3.45 -4.61
N SER A 260 -0.55 -2.62 -5.06
CA SER A 260 0.87 -3.05 -5.13
C SER A 260 1.57 -3.15 -3.78
N ALA A 261 1.25 -2.30 -2.80
CA ALA A 261 1.85 -2.42 -1.47
C ALA A 261 1.36 -3.70 -0.77
N VAL A 262 0.06 -3.99 -0.86
CA VAL A 262 -0.51 -5.25 -0.38
C VAL A 262 0.01 -6.42 -1.21
N GLU A 263 0.05 -6.35 -2.54
CA GLU A 263 0.61 -7.40 -3.41
C GLU A 263 2.08 -7.67 -3.12
N GLN A 264 2.88 -6.64 -2.80
CA GLN A 264 4.29 -6.82 -2.44
C GLN A 264 4.47 -7.42 -1.05
N ILE A 265 3.61 -7.07 -0.08
CA ILE A 265 3.57 -7.73 1.24
C ILE A 265 3.14 -9.19 1.08
N VAL A 266 2.02 -9.43 0.40
CA VAL A 266 1.47 -10.75 0.09
C VAL A 266 2.47 -11.60 -0.68
N GLY A 267 3.21 -10.98 -1.61
CA GLY A 267 4.26 -11.61 -2.40
C GLY A 267 5.43 -12.08 -1.57
N ARG A 268 5.76 -11.38 -0.47
CA ARG A 268 6.89 -11.72 0.43
C ARG A 268 6.48 -12.50 1.69
N GLN A 269 5.20 -12.79 1.87
CA GLN A 269 4.73 -13.48 3.06
C GLN A 269 5.16 -14.95 3.11
N LYS A 270 5.76 -15.31 4.25
CA LYS A 270 5.96 -16.71 4.66
C LYS A 270 4.63 -17.48 4.61
N SER A 271 4.67 -18.76 4.27
CA SER A 271 3.49 -19.62 4.38
C SER A 271 3.09 -19.80 5.85
N LEU A 272 1.83 -20.16 6.08
CA LEU A 272 1.32 -20.49 7.43
C LEU A 272 2.21 -21.55 8.10
N THR A 273 2.67 -22.53 7.32
CA THR A 273 3.57 -23.60 7.77
C THR A 273 4.91 -23.06 8.29
N GLU A 274 5.50 -22.07 7.62
CA GLU A 274 6.74 -21.44 8.07
C GLU A 274 6.52 -20.47 9.24
N TRP A 275 5.36 -19.81 9.30
CA TRP A 275 4.98 -19.02 10.46
C TRP A 275 4.82 -19.89 11.72
N LEU A 276 4.18 -21.05 11.61
CA LEU A 276 4.10 -22.05 12.69
C LEU A 276 5.50 -22.55 13.09
N SER A 277 6.39 -22.72 12.12
CA SER A 277 7.79 -23.10 12.39
C SER A 277 8.54 -22.05 13.18
N ASP A 278 8.42 -20.77 12.83
CA ASP A 278 9.04 -19.66 13.57
C ASP A 278 8.57 -19.64 15.04
N LEU A 279 7.31 -20.03 15.28
CA LEU A 279 6.74 -20.16 16.62
C LEU A 279 7.08 -21.48 17.34
N SER A 280 7.87 -22.36 16.72
CA SER A 280 8.15 -23.71 17.22
C SER A 280 6.88 -24.51 17.52
N HIS A 281 5.82 -24.30 16.74
CA HIS A 281 4.54 -24.95 16.97
C HIS A 281 4.62 -26.46 16.69
N GLN A 282 4.06 -27.28 17.57
CA GLN A 282 4.13 -28.75 17.48
C GLN A 282 3.50 -29.32 16.20
N ALA A 283 2.51 -28.63 15.63
CA ALA A 283 1.81 -29.08 14.42
C ALA A 283 2.53 -28.71 13.11
N THR A 284 3.68 -28.01 13.16
CA THR A 284 4.40 -27.52 11.97
C THR A 284 4.65 -28.63 10.93
N ALA A 285 5.15 -29.78 11.36
CA ALA A 285 5.44 -30.90 10.46
C ALA A 285 4.17 -31.44 9.78
N THR A 286 3.06 -31.56 10.53
CA THR A 286 1.78 -32.03 10.02
C THR A 286 1.19 -31.06 9.00
N PHE A 287 1.20 -29.75 9.28
CA PHE A 287 0.72 -28.73 8.35
C PHE A 287 1.60 -28.65 7.10
N ARG A 288 2.94 -28.73 7.24
CA ARG A 288 3.85 -28.81 6.09
C ARG A 288 3.54 -30.01 5.21
N HIS A 289 3.36 -31.19 5.79
CA HIS A 289 3.01 -32.40 5.04
C HIS A 289 1.69 -32.24 4.28
N SER A 290 0.65 -31.66 4.91
CA SER A 290 -0.63 -31.41 4.24
C SER A 290 -0.52 -30.41 3.08
N ASP A 291 0.17 -29.29 3.31
CA ASP A 291 0.39 -28.21 2.35
C ASP A 291 1.24 -28.66 1.15
N SER A 292 2.24 -29.53 1.37
CA SER A 292 3.04 -30.11 0.29
C SER A 292 2.25 -31.07 -0.60
N ARG A 293 1.25 -31.78 -0.05
CA ARG A 293 0.38 -32.70 -0.81
C ARG A 293 -0.87 -32.06 -1.41
N LYS A 294 -1.03 -30.73 -1.24
CA LYS A 294 -2.16 -29.98 -1.80
C LYS A 294 -2.29 -30.19 -3.30
N ARG A 295 -1.15 -30.21 -4.00
CA ARG A 295 -1.12 -30.37 -5.45
C ARG A 295 -1.67 -31.72 -5.90
N ASP A 296 -1.26 -32.81 -5.24
CA ASP A 296 -1.77 -34.16 -5.51
C ASP A 296 -3.30 -34.21 -5.49
N ARG A 297 -3.92 -33.51 -4.52
CA ARG A 297 -5.39 -33.46 -4.40
C ARG A 297 -6.02 -32.66 -5.53
N LEU A 298 -5.47 -31.50 -5.88
CA LEU A 298 -5.95 -30.68 -6.99
C LEU A 298 -5.84 -31.42 -8.33
N ASP A 299 -4.73 -32.12 -8.57
CA ASP A 299 -4.54 -32.90 -9.80
C ASP A 299 -5.56 -34.05 -9.90
N LEU A 300 -5.90 -34.70 -8.79
CA LEU A 300 -7.00 -35.67 -8.76
C LEU A 300 -8.34 -35.02 -9.11
N LEU A 301 -8.68 -33.86 -8.52
CA LEU A 301 -9.90 -33.12 -8.85
C LEU A 301 -9.97 -32.73 -10.33
N ASN A 302 -8.85 -32.34 -10.95
CA ASN A 302 -8.81 -32.02 -12.36
C ASN A 302 -8.89 -33.26 -13.26
N GLN A 303 -8.08 -34.28 -12.99
CA GLN A 303 -7.99 -35.49 -13.81
C GLN A 303 -9.31 -36.27 -13.85
N PHE A 304 -9.97 -36.41 -12.71
CA PHE A 304 -11.16 -37.25 -12.58
C PHE A 304 -12.45 -36.42 -12.51
N GLY A 305 -12.41 -35.27 -11.84
CA GLY A 305 -13.56 -34.37 -11.66
C GLY A 305 -13.68 -33.27 -12.71
N GLN A 306 -12.69 -33.12 -13.59
CA GLN A 306 -12.63 -32.07 -14.62
C GLN A 306 -12.72 -30.64 -14.05
N MET A 307 -12.42 -30.46 -12.76
CA MET A 307 -12.42 -29.14 -12.14
C MET A 307 -11.27 -28.30 -12.72
N PRO A 308 -11.50 -27.03 -13.09
CA PRO A 308 -10.44 -26.16 -13.56
C PRO A 308 -9.56 -25.79 -12.36
N ILE A 309 -8.26 -26.11 -12.41
CA ILE A 309 -7.31 -25.82 -11.32
C ILE A 309 -6.25 -24.81 -11.79
N GLU A 310 -5.54 -24.17 -10.84
CA GLU A 310 -4.31 -23.41 -11.13
C GLU A 310 -3.35 -24.33 -11.90
N GLN A 311 -2.89 -23.93 -13.10
CA GLN A 311 -1.87 -24.70 -13.82
C GLN A 311 -0.50 -24.38 -13.23
N THR A 312 0.25 -25.42 -12.85
CA THR A 312 1.61 -25.30 -12.34
C THR A 312 2.54 -26.25 -13.07
N TRP A 313 3.77 -25.79 -13.31
CA TRP A 313 4.85 -26.58 -13.88
C TRP A 313 5.89 -26.86 -12.79
N GLU A 314 6.41 -28.09 -12.78
CA GLU A 314 7.44 -28.51 -11.84
C GLU A 314 8.76 -28.75 -12.56
N PHE A 315 9.84 -28.26 -11.96
CA PHE A 315 11.20 -28.38 -12.49
C PHE A 315 12.14 -28.83 -11.38
N GLU A 316 13.10 -29.69 -11.72
CA GLU A 316 14.20 -29.99 -10.82
C GLU A 316 15.01 -28.72 -10.54
N ALA A 317 15.26 -28.44 -9.26
CA ALA A 317 16.09 -27.31 -8.87
C ALA A 317 17.56 -27.71 -9.01
N ILE A 318 18.09 -27.70 -10.24
CA ILE A 318 19.48 -28.05 -10.51
C ILE A 318 20.38 -26.81 -10.31
N LEU A 319 21.61 -27.04 -9.85
CA LEU A 319 22.64 -26.05 -9.54
C LEU A 319 22.73 -24.88 -10.54
N ALA A 320 22.80 -23.68 -9.97
CA ALA A 320 22.84 -22.39 -10.64
C ALA A 320 23.94 -22.28 -11.71
N GLN A 321 23.54 -22.42 -12.97
CA GLN A 321 24.00 -21.65 -14.15
C GLN A 321 23.40 -22.18 -15.46
N GLU A 322 22.84 -23.39 -15.47
CA GLU A 322 22.14 -23.98 -16.61
C GLU A 322 20.70 -24.32 -16.16
N LEU A 323 19.71 -23.58 -16.66
CA LEU A 323 18.32 -24.03 -16.58
C LEU A 323 18.27 -25.41 -17.26
N SER A 324 17.54 -26.39 -16.72
CA SER A 324 17.28 -27.61 -17.48
C SER A 324 16.66 -27.25 -18.84
N ASP A 325 16.84 -28.08 -19.87
CA ASP A 325 16.30 -27.78 -21.21
C ASP A 325 14.81 -27.41 -21.16
N ASP A 326 14.03 -28.14 -20.35
CA ASP A 326 12.60 -27.89 -20.12
C ASP A 326 12.34 -26.53 -19.43
N LEU A 327 13.15 -26.18 -18.42
CA LEU A 327 13.02 -24.88 -17.73
C LEU A 327 13.51 -23.73 -18.61
N ALA A 328 14.49 -23.95 -19.48
CA ALA A 328 15.00 -22.96 -20.42
C ALA A 328 13.93 -22.60 -21.45
N GLU A 329 13.24 -23.59 -22.03
CA GLU A 329 12.13 -23.38 -22.95
C GLU A 329 10.98 -22.62 -22.24
N PHE A 330 10.58 -23.11 -21.07
CA PHE A 330 9.53 -22.45 -20.27
C PHE A 330 9.91 -21.00 -19.94
N TYR A 331 11.17 -20.77 -19.55
CA TYR A 331 11.69 -19.44 -19.23
C TYR A 331 11.61 -18.50 -20.43
N GLN A 332 12.01 -18.94 -21.63
CA GLN A 332 11.94 -18.07 -22.81
C GLN A 332 10.51 -17.59 -23.09
N GLU A 333 9.52 -18.46 -22.92
CA GLU A 333 8.12 -18.15 -23.16
C GLU A 333 7.47 -17.30 -22.05
N HIS A 334 7.95 -17.44 -20.80
CA HIS A 334 7.26 -16.91 -19.61
C HIS A 334 8.06 -15.89 -18.80
N GLN A 335 9.30 -15.56 -19.17
CA GLN A 335 10.21 -14.70 -18.37
C GLN A 335 9.61 -13.38 -17.90
N ASP A 336 8.77 -12.73 -18.72
CA ASP A 336 8.16 -11.43 -18.41
C ASP A 336 6.78 -11.52 -17.76
N LYS A 337 6.23 -12.74 -17.59
CA LYS A 337 4.92 -12.97 -16.98
C LYS A 337 5.03 -13.03 -15.45
N PRO A 338 4.09 -12.46 -14.69
CA PRO A 338 4.00 -12.64 -13.25
C PRO A 338 3.76 -14.10 -12.87
N VAL A 339 4.44 -14.57 -11.81
CA VAL A 339 4.37 -15.97 -11.39
C VAL A 339 4.11 -16.14 -9.90
N ALA A 340 3.46 -17.26 -9.57
CA ALA A 340 3.46 -17.84 -8.24
C ALA A 340 4.62 -18.86 -8.18
N PHE A 341 5.79 -18.37 -7.75
CA PHE A 341 7.04 -19.13 -7.72
C PHE A 341 7.24 -19.77 -6.35
N ARG A 342 7.40 -21.09 -6.30
CA ARG A 342 7.49 -21.87 -5.08
C ARG A 342 8.72 -22.78 -5.12
N VAL A 343 9.44 -22.85 -4.01
CA VAL A 343 10.59 -23.75 -3.83
C VAL A 343 10.17 -24.78 -2.79
N ILE A 344 9.80 -25.97 -3.29
CA ILE A 344 9.20 -27.05 -2.51
C ILE A 344 10.30 -28.00 -2.04
N PRO A 345 10.44 -28.25 -0.74
CA PRO A 345 11.46 -29.16 -0.24
C PRO A 345 11.10 -30.62 -0.53
N LYS A 346 12.10 -31.41 -0.95
CA LYS A 346 12.00 -32.87 -1.09
C LYS A 346 11.86 -33.57 0.26
N ASN A 347 12.41 -32.97 1.32
CA ASN A 347 12.24 -33.44 2.70
C ASN A 347 11.31 -32.48 3.47
N PRO A 348 10.17 -32.93 4.01
CA PRO A 348 9.23 -32.09 4.76
C PRO A 348 9.81 -31.35 5.98
N SER A 349 10.99 -31.76 6.50
CA SER A 349 11.67 -31.05 7.57
C SER A 349 12.28 -29.71 7.13
N ASP A 350 12.56 -29.57 5.82
CA ASP A 350 13.18 -28.37 5.27
C ASP A 350 12.16 -27.24 5.08
N GLN A 351 12.68 -26.01 5.10
CA GLN A 351 11.87 -24.81 4.92
C GLN A 351 11.36 -24.70 3.47
N LYS A 352 10.07 -24.42 3.32
CA LYS A 352 9.45 -24.06 2.03
C LYS A 352 9.59 -22.56 1.76
N PHE A 353 9.93 -22.18 0.53
CA PHE A 353 10.01 -20.78 0.11
C PHE A 353 8.99 -20.48 -0.98
N ARG A 354 8.51 -19.23 -1.04
CA ARG A 354 7.60 -18.78 -2.09
C ARG A 354 7.72 -17.27 -2.32
N ILE A 355 7.44 -16.85 -3.55
CA ILE A 355 7.17 -15.47 -3.92
C ILE A 355 6.08 -15.42 -4.98
N ARG A 356 5.30 -14.32 -5.01
CA ARG A 356 4.18 -14.14 -5.94
C ARG A 356 4.19 -12.74 -6.53
N GLY A 357 3.62 -12.60 -7.73
CA GLY A 357 3.36 -11.31 -8.38
C GLY A 357 4.57 -10.66 -9.06
N ILE A 358 5.79 -11.18 -8.84
CA ILE A 358 6.98 -10.76 -9.60
C ILE A 358 7.10 -11.56 -10.90
N THR A 359 7.85 -11.03 -11.87
CA THR A 359 8.08 -11.76 -13.12
C THR A 359 8.94 -13.01 -12.89
N LEU A 360 8.78 -14.02 -13.76
CA LEU A 360 9.62 -15.22 -13.69
C LEU A 360 11.12 -14.89 -13.75
N LYS A 361 11.49 -13.90 -14.57
CA LYS A 361 12.85 -13.35 -14.65
C LYS A 361 13.35 -12.86 -13.30
N GLN A 362 12.55 -12.05 -12.60
CA GLN A 362 12.90 -11.55 -11.27
C GLN A 362 12.98 -12.68 -10.23
N ALA A 363 12.07 -13.66 -10.31
CA ALA A 363 12.05 -14.79 -9.39
C ALA A 363 13.34 -15.63 -9.49
N ILE A 364 13.76 -15.94 -10.72
CA ILE A 364 14.95 -16.78 -10.98
C ILE A 364 16.26 -16.01 -10.81
N ASN A 365 16.37 -14.78 -11.33
CA ASN A 365 17.65 -14.07 -11.38
C ASN A 365 17.93 -13.24 -10.12
N ASP A 366 16.89 -12.76 -9.44
CA ASP A 366 17.04 -11.84 -8.31
C ASP A 366 16.64 -12.50 -6.99
N TRP A 367 15.45 -13.11 -6.91
CA TRP A 367 14.91 -13.59 -5.64
C TRP A 367 15.50 -14.93 -5.19
N LEU A 368 15.55 -15.95 -6.07
CA LEU A 368 16.04 -17.28 -5.73
C LEU A 368 17.51 -17.28 -5.26
N PRO A 369 18.46 -16.55 -5.92
CA PRO A 369 19.87 -16.55 -5.51
C PRO A 369 20.10 -15.96 -4.11
N ASN A 370 19.25 -15.03 -3.67
CA ASN A 370 19.36 -14.39 -2.35
C ASN A 370 19.14 -15.36 -1.16
N HIS A 371 18.52 -16.52 -1.40
CA HIS A 371 18.24 -17.49 -0.34
C HIS A 371 19.38 -18.48 -0.07
N ARG A 372 20.43 -18.50 -0.93
CA ARG A 372 21.62 -19.37 -0.78
C ARG A 372 21.28 -20.84 -0.48
N LEU A 373 20.25 -21.37 -1.14
CA LEU A 373 19.75 -22.72 -0.92
C LEU A 373 20.64 -23.77 -1.57
N ASN A 374 20.72 -24.95 -0.95
CA ASN A 374 21.18 -26.15 -1.64
C ASN A 374 20.01 -26.70 -2.47
N LEU A 375 19.97 -26.33 -3.76
CA LEU A 375 18.84 -26.59 -4.65
C LEU A 375 18.57 -28.09 -4.88
N ASP A 376 19.56 -28.98 -4.73
CA ASP A 376 19.37 -30.44 -4.89
C ASP A 376 18.28 -31.01 -3.95
N ARG A 377 18.01 -30.31 -2.85
CA ARG A 377 17.00 -30.66 -1.85
C ARG A 377 15.59 -30.17 -2.19
N TYR A 378 15.41 -29.52 -3.33
CA TYR A 378 14.19 -28.80 -3.68
C TYR A 378 13.71 -29.12 -5.09
N THR A 379 12.42 -28.87 -5.31
CA THR A 379 11.75 -28.81 -6.61
C THR A 379 11.20 -27.40 -6.78
N LEU A 380 11.35 -26.82 -7.97
CA LEU A 380 10.73 -25.55 -8.31
C LEU A 380 9.33 -25.82 -8.84
N GLN A 381 8.34 -25.13 -8.29
CA GLN A 381 6.96 -25.18 -8.77
C GLN A 381 6.54 -23.77 -9.15
N ILE A 382 6.14 -23.60 -10.41
CA ILE A 382 5.85 -22.29 -11.01
C ILE A 382 4.42 -22.31 -11.54
N GLY A 383 3.58 -21.40 -11.04
CA GLY A 383 2.25 -21.13 -11.60
C GLY A 383 2.20 -19.73 -12.20
N LEU A 384 1.30 -19.49 -13.15
CA LEU A 384 1.01 -18.13 -13.60
C LEU A 384 0.26 -17.37 -12.50
N HIS A 385 0.67 -16.13 -12.25
CA HIS A 385 -0.02 -15.28 -11.29
C HIS A 385 -0.91 -14.27 -12.03
N PRO A 386 -2.21 -14.20 -11.72
CA PRO A 386 -3.08 -13.20 -12.32
C PRO A 386 -2.68 -11.79 -11.90
N THR A 387 -2.79 -10.87 -12.83
CA THR A 387 -2.64 -9.42 -12.64
C THR A 387 -3.97 -8.74 -12.36
N ASN A 388 -5.09 -9.37 -12.72
CA ASN A 388 -6.42 -8.80 -12.53
C ASN A 388 -7.39 -9.82 -11.91
N ASN A 389 -7.44 -9.82 -10.58
CA ASN A 389 -8.38 -10.67 -9.85
C ASN A 389 -9.79 -10.05 -9.83
N ILE A 390 -10.78 -10.78 -10.32
CA ILE A 390 -12.18 -10.37 -10.37
C ILE A 390 -12.88 -10.80 -9.07
N TYR A 391 -12.80 -12.09 -8.72
CA TYR A 391 -13.36 -12.62 -7.49
C TYR A 391 -12.40 -13.60 -6.81
N ALA A 392 -12.43 -13.60 -5.49
CA ALA A 392 -11.89 -14.68 -4.68
C ALA A 392 -12.99 -15.28 -3.81
N ILE A 393 -12.91 -16.59 -3.59
CA ILE A 393 -13.94 -17.37 -2.90
C ILE A 393 -13.26 -18.38 -1.99
N THR A 394 -13.76 -18.49 -0.76
CA THR A 394 -13.48 -19.59 0.14
C THR A 394 -14.79 -20.24 0.54
N LEU A 395 -14.89 -21.57 0.41
CA LEU A 395 -16.12 -22.29 0.75
C LEU A 395 -15.83 -23.63 1.42
N VAL A 396 -16.80 -24.11 2.18
CA VAL A 396 -16.79 -25.40 2.85
C VAL A 396 -18.04 -26.16 2.43
N VAL A 397 -17.85 -27.36 1.92
CA VAL A 397 -18.92 -28.34 1.70
C VAL A 397 -18.97 -29.25 2.93
N GLN A 398 -20.09 -29.26 3.64
CA GLN A 398 -20.28 -30.11 4.82
C GLN A 398 -21.75 -30.53 4.95
N GLY A 399 -22.00 -31.84 4.95
CA GLY A 399 -23.36 -32.37 4.89
C GLY A 399 -24.14 -31.78 3.70
N GLU A 400 -25.43 -31.55 3.86
CA GLU A 400 -26.28 -31.02 2.77
C GLU A 400 -26.14 -29.50 2.56
N SER A 401 -25.02 -28.90 2.98
CA SER A 401 -24.81 -27.45 2.94
C SER A 401 -23.42 -27.06 2.42
N ILE A 402 -23.39 -25.95 1.71
CA ILE A 402 -22.16 -25.25 1.33
C ILE A 402 -22.22 -23.86 1.97
N ILE A 403 -21.19 -23.48 2.69
CA ILE A 403 -21.08 -22.14 3.27
C ILE A 403 -19.76 -21.51 2.85
N GLY A 404 -19.74 -20.19 2.67
CA GLY A 404 -18.52 -19.53 2.26
C GLY A 404 -18.60 -18.02 2.22
N GLU A 405 -17.52 -17.45 1.74
CA GLU A 405 -17.32 -16.02 1.57
C GLU A 405 -16.81 -15.77 0.14
N ILE A 406 -17.30 -14.70 -0.48
CA ILE A 406 -16.85 -14.21 -1.79
C ILE A 406 -16.57 -12.72 -1.71
N ILE A 407 -15.49 -12.27 -2.35
CA ILE A 407 -15.10 -10.86 -2.41
C ILE A 407 -14.73 -10.48 -3.85
N ARG A 408 -14.98 -9.21 -4.21
CA ARG A 408 -14.45 -8.63 -5.45
C ARG A 408 -12.97 -8.29 -5.24
N GLY A 409 -12.10 -8.95 -5.98
CA GLY A 409 -10.64 -8.79 -5.93
C GLY A 409 -9.89 -10.08 -5.60
N GLY A 410 -8.70 -9.94 -5.00
CA GLY A 410 -7.73 -11.02 -4.85
C GLY A 410 -7.90 -11.86 -3.58
N HIS A 411 -7.38 -13.10 -3.62
CA HIS A 411 -7.50 -14.07 -2.52
C HIS A 411 -6.89 -13.61 -1.18
N HIS A 412 -5.91 -12.70 -1.24
CA HIS A 412 -5.33 -12.09 -0.04
C HIS A 412 -6.35 -11.28 0.76
N GLN A 413 -7.39 -10.73 0.14
CA GLN A 413 -8.39 -9.92 0.84
C GLN A 413 -9.26 -10.79 1.77
N LEU A 414 -9.67 -11.98 1.31
CA LEU A 414 -10.39 -12.96 2.16
C LEU A 414 -9.50 -13.52 3.27
N THR A 415 -8.31 -13.99 2.91
CA THR A 415 -7.47 -14.73 3.87
C THR A 415 -6.74 -13.85 4.88
N GLN A 416 -6.60 -12.55 4.61
CA GLN A 416 -5.77 -11.64 5.41
C GLN A 416 -6.54 -10.42 5.93
N GLY A 417 -7.79 -10.24 5.53
CA GLY A 417 -8.66 -9.17 6.03
C GLY A 417 -8.33 -7.77 5.48
N PHE A 418 -7.62 -7.68 4.35
CA PHE A 418 -7.32 -6.42 3.68
C PHE A 418 -8.51 -5.93 2.83
N TYR A 419 -9.59 -5.52 3.49
CA TYR A 419 -10.82 -5.04 2.84
C TYR A 419 -10.68 -3.58 2.38
N THR A 420 -9.73 -3.33 1.48
CA THR A 420 -9.38 -1.99 0.97
C THR A 420 -10.46 -1.39 0.07
N SER A 421 -11.11 -2.22 -0.74
CA SER A 421 -12.03 -1.77 -1.81
C SER A 421 -13.43 -2.40 -1.72
N SER A 422 -13.57 -3.59 -1.12
CA SER A 422 -14.85 -4.29 -0.98
C SER A 422 -14.88 -5.13 0.31
N GLN A 423 -16.09 -5.43 0.81
CA GLN A 423 -16.31 -6.31 1.96
C GLN A 423 -16.71 -7.71 1.48
N PRO A 424 -16.32 -8.79 2.19
CA PRO A 424 -16.79 -10.13 1.86
C PRO A 424 -18.32 -10.23 1.97
N ILE A 425 -18.91 -10.96 1.03
CA ILE A 425 -20.31 -11.38 1.10
C ILE A 425 -20.33 -12.84 1.52
N ASN A 426 -21.04 -13.12 2.61
CA ASN A 426 -21.24 -14.46 3.10
C ASN A 426 -22.36 -15.12 2.31
N PHE A 427 -22.21 -16.39 1.98
CA PHE A 427 -23.25 -17.15 1.30
C PHE A 427 -23.45 -18.52 1.94
N SER A 428 -24.64 -19.05 1.74
CA SER A 428 -24.98 -20.43 2.04
C SER A 428 -25.79 -21.03 0.90
N TYR A 429 -25.49 -22.27 0.54
CA TYR A 429 -26.25 -23.05 -0.42
C TYR A 429 -26.70 -24.36 0.22
N ILE A 430 -28.00 -24.59 0.25
CA ILE A 430 -28.58 -25.86 0.69
C ILE A 430 -28.71 -26.76 -0.54
N ILE A 431 -28.00 -27.90 -0.54
CA ILE A 431 -27.84 -28.76 -1.72
C ILE A 431 -29.21 -29.32 -2.19
N PRO A 432 -30.03 -29.98 -1.36
CA PRO A 432 -31.47 -30.13 -1.60
C PRO A 432 -32.25 -29.13 -0.73
N PRO A 433 -33.03 -28.20 -1.30
CA PRO A 433 -33.58 -28.22 -2.67
C PRO A 433 -32.76 -27.42 -3.71
N GLY A 434 -31.58 -26.92 -3.37
CA GLY A 434 -30.74 -26.11 -4.26
C GLY A 434 -30.92 -24.61 -4.05
N THR A 435 -30.99 -24.18 -2.78
CA THR A 435 -31.30 -22.78 -2.42
C THR A 435 -30.04 -22.01 -2.04
N LEU A 436 -29.71 -20.97 -2.81
CA LEU A 436 -28.60 -20.05 -2.54
C LEU A 436 -29.08 -18.77 -1.83
N THR A 437 -28.48 -18.46 -0.67
CA THR A 437 -28.74 -17.27 0.14
C THR A 437 -27.45 -16.46 0.32
N LEU A 438 -27.54 -15.14 0.19
CA LEU A 438 -26.42 -14.22 0.37
C LEU A 438 -26.72 -13.28 1.55
N SER A 439 -25.69 -12.85 2.29
CA SER A 439 -25.82 -11.84 3.34
C SER A 439 -26.14 -10.45 2.80
N LEU A 440 -25.74 -10.19 1.54
CA LEU A 440 -26.05 -9.00 0.77
C LEU A 440 -26.35 -9.43 -0.66
N GLU A 441 -27.53 -9.10 -1.17
CA GLU A 441 -27.94 -9.49 -2.52
C GLU A 441 -27.16 -8.72 -3.59
N ASP A 442 -26.48 -9.47 -4.46
CA ASP A 442 -25.79 -8.98 -5.66
C ASP A 442 -26.02 -10.01 -6.79
N PRO A 443 -26.68 -9.63 -7.91
CA PRO A 443 -26.98 -10.56 -9.00
C PRO A 443 -25.75 -11.17 -9.66
N GLU A 444 -24.66 -10.41 -9.81
CA GLU A 444 -23.44 -10.85 -10.47
C GLU A 444 -22.72 -11.90 -9.61
N ILE A 445 -22.67 -11.66 -8.30
CA ILE A 445 -22.12 -12.60 -7.33
C ILE A 445 -22.97 -13.86 -7.25
N ARG A 446 -24.30 -13.74 -7.31
CA ARG A 446 -25.21 -14.89 -7.33
C ARG A 446 -24.99 -15.78 -8.55
N ASP A 447 -24.80 -15.19 -9.74
CA ASP A 447 -24.49 -15.93 -10.96
C ASP A 447 -23.12 -16.59 -10.86
N THR A 448 -22.13 -15.87 -10.35
CA THR A 448 -20.77 -16.37 -10.11
C THR A 448 -20.75 -17.58 -9.16
N LEU A 449 -21.43 -17.47 -8.01
CA LEU A 449 -21.55 -18.58 -7.06
C LEU A 449 -22.28 -19.77 -7.66
N SER A 450 -23.30 -19.52 -8.50
CA SER A 450 -24.03 -20.59 -9.20
C SER A 450 -23.12 -21.34 -10.19
N GLU A 451 -22.19 -20.65 -10.84
CA GLU A 451 -21.17 -21.28 -11.70
C GLU A 451 -20.19 -22.13 -10.87
N ILE A 452 -19.67 -21.59 -9.76
CA ILE A 452 -18.76 -22.32 -8.88
C ILE A 452 -19.43 -23.58 -8.30
N ILE A 453 -20.67 -23.47 -7.84
CA ILE A 453 -21.45 -24.61 -7.32
C ILE A 453 -21.63 -25.68 -8.40
N LYS A 454 -21.85 -25.29 -9.67
CA LYS A 454 -21.90 -26.24 -10.78
C LYS A 454 -20.56 -26.93 -11.01
N VAL A 455 -19.45 -26.19 -10.92
CA VAL A 455 -18.09 -26.73 -11.13
C VAL A 455 -17.69 -27.75 -10.07
N ILE A 456 -18.07 -27.53 -8.81
CA ILE A 456 -17.81 -28.49 -7.72
C ILE A 456 -18.88 -29.60 -7.63
N SER A 457 -19.92 -29.55 -8.47
CA SER A 457 -21.00 -30.53 -8.53
C SER A 457 -20.69 -31.63 -9.54
N LEU A 458 -20.37 -32.81 -9.02
CA LEU A 458 -19.96 -33.97 -9.80
C LEU A 458 -21.17 -34.85 -10.16
N ASP A 459 -21.12 -35.54 -11.30
CA ASP A 459 -22.21 -36.43 -11.71
C ASP A 459 -22.20 -37.73 -10.91
N SER A 460 -23.38 -38.15 -10.41
CA SER A 460 -23.50 -39.30 -9.51
C SER A 460 -23.29 -40.66 -10.16
N ASN A 461 -23.32 -40.72 -11.50
CA ASN A 461 -23.21 -41.97 -12.27
C ASN A 461 -21.87 -42.15 -12.98
N ASP A 462 -20.91 -41.26 -12.73
CA ASP A 462 -19.62 -41.30 -13.41
C ASP A 462 -18.61 -42.15 -12.62
N GLN A 463 -18.12 -43.21 -13.26
CA GLN A 463 -17.15 -44.15 -12.68
C GLN A 463 -15.80 -43.48 -12.37
N LEU A 464 -15.43 -42.41 -13.08
CA LEU A 464 -14.21 -41.65 -12.77
C LEU A 464 -14.35 -40.91 -11.44
N ILE A 465 -15.55 -40.47 -11.09
CA ILE A 465 -15.81 -39.78 -9.83
C ILE A 465 -15.72 -40.74 -8.65
N GLU A 466 -16.17 -41.99 -8.77
CA GLU A 466 -15.95 -42.98 -7.72
C GLU A 466 -14.46 -43.26 -7.48
N GLN A 467 -13.65 -43.31 -8.55
CA GLN A 467 -12.19 -43.43 -8.41
C GLN A 467 -11.56 -42.21 -7.73
N LEU A 468 -12.08 -41.01 -8.01
CA LEU A 468 -11.66 -39.78 -7.34
C LEU A 468 -11.92 -39.85 -5.85
N ILE A 469 -13.14 -40.23 -5.46
CA ILE A 469 -13.58 -40.34 -4.07
C ILE A 469 -12.70 -41.33 -3.31
N ASP A 470 -12.45 -42.51 -3.89
CA ASP A 470 -11.59 -43.54 -3.30
C ASP A 470 -10.14 -43.06 -3.13
N ARG A 471 -9.56 -42.39 -4.15
CA ARG A 471 -8.18 -41.89 -4.11
C ARG A 471 -7.99 -40.75 -3.11
N LEU A 472 -8.99 -39.89 -2.97
CA LEU A 472 -9.01 -38.83 -1.97
C LEU A 472 -9.35 -39.35 -0.57
N ASN A 473 -9.92 -40.56 -0.47
CA ASN A 473 -10.53 -41.09 0.75
C ASN A 473 -11.55 -40.09 1.33
N ALA A 474 -12.41 -39.56 0.46
CA ALA A 474 -13.27 -38.42 0.77
C ALA A 474 -14.68 -38.82 1.24
N THR A 475 -15.26 -37.99 2.10
CA THR A 475 -16.69 -38.01 2.39
C THR A 475 -17.44 -37.32 1.27
N VAL A 476 -18.63 -37.82 0.91
CA VAL A 476 -19.39 -37.32 -0.24
C VAL A 476 -20.85 -37.18 0.12
N VAL A 477 -21.42 -36.06 -0.27
CA VAL A 477 -22.84 -35.75 -0.16
C VAL A 477 -23.49 -36.10 -1.48
N ARG A 478 -24.41 -37.07 -1.48
CA ARG A 478 -25.04 -37.60 -2.69
C ARG A 478 -26.50 -37.16 -2.78
N THR A 479 -26.89 -36.68 -3.95
CA THR A 479 -28.27 -36.41 -4.35
C THR A 479 -28.64 -37.32 -5.53
N ASP A 480 -29.89 -37.28 -5.99
CA ASP A 480 -30.36 -38.13 -7.09
C ASP A 480 -29.56 -37.96 -8.39
N GLN A 481 -29.00 -36.77 -8.65
CA GLN A 481 -28.27 -36.47 -9.89
C GLN A 481 -26.82 -36.06 -9.64
N LYS A 482 -26.56 -35.39 -8.52
CA LYS A 482 -25.28 -34.74 -8.23
C LYS A 482 -24.65 -35.23 -6.94
N GLN A 483 -23.34 -35.20 -6.90
CA GLN A 483 -22.55 -35.49 -5.71
C GLN A 483 -21.52 -34.39 -5.46
N PHE A 484 -21.28 -34.10 -4.19
CA PHE A 484 -20.35 -33.08 -3.74
C PHE A 484 -19.36 -33.72 -2.79
N ILE A 485 -18.07 -33.52 -3.06
CA ILE A 485 -17.01 -33.96 -2.15
C ILE A 485 -16.99 -32.98 -0.97
N GLU A 486 -17.06 -33.50 0.25
CA GLU A 486 -16.89 -32.66 1.44
C GLU A 486 -15.45 -32.16 1.53
N GLY A 487 -15.28 -30.92 1.96
CA GLY A 487 -13.97 -30.32 2.12
C GLY A 487 -13.99 -28.80 2.08
N TYR A 488 -12.80 -28.24 2.27
CA TYR A 488 -12.54 -26.82 2.13
C TYR A 488 -12.00 -26.52 0.74
N TYR A 489 -12.59 -25.56 0.04
CA TYR A 489 -12.21 -25.13 -1.30
C TYR A 489 -11.83 -23.65 -1.30
N GLU A 490 -10.78 -23.33 -2.04
CA GLU A 490 -10.45 -21.97 -2.44
C GLU A 490 -10.57 -21.86 -3.95
N ALA A 491 -11.24 -20.80 -4.43
CA ALA A 491 -11.36 -20.51 -5.85
C ALA A 491 -11.06 -19.05 -6.15
N GLN A 492 -10.61 -18.79 -7.36
CA GLN A 492 -10.41 -17.44 -7.88
C GLN A 492 -10.97 -17.33 -9.30
N ILE A 493 -11.39 -16.13 -9.65
CA ILE A 493 -11.78 -15.75 -11.00
C ILE A 493 -10.94 -14.55 -11.39
N SER A 494 -10.24 -14.66 -12.51
CA SER A 494 -9.31 -13.67 -13.02
C SER A 494 -9.35 -13.64 -14.55
N GLU A 495 -8.41 -12.93 -15.17
CA GLU A 495 -8.18 -13.02 -16.62
C GLU A 495 -7.82 -14.44 -17.10
N LEU A 496 -7.40 -15.33 -16.19
CA LEU A 496 -7.12 -16.74 -16.48
C LEU A 496 -8.37 -17.64 -16.38
N GLY A 497 -9.53 -17.07 -16.07
CA GLY A 497 -10.79 -17.79 -15.85
C GLY A 497 -10.97 -18.22 -14.40
N LEU A 498 -11.99 -19.07 -14.18
CA LEU A 498 -12.28 -19.70 -12.89
C LEU A 498 -11.27 -20.83 -12.62
N GLN A 499 -10.62 -20.79 -11.46
CA GLN A 499 -9.67 -21.80 -11.03
C GLN A 499 -9.92 -22.17 -9.57
N ILE A 500 -9.96 -23.46 -9.27
CA ILE A 500 -9.83 -24.01 -7.93
C ILE A 500 -8.34 -24.01 -7.58
N ILE A 501 -7.99 -23.27 -6.54
CA ILE A 501 -6.60 -23.04 -6.14
C ILE A 501 -6.25 -23.75 -4.84
N ASP A 502 -7.23 -24.26 -4.08
CA ASP A 502 -7.02 -25.12 -2.92
C ASP A 502 -8.17 -26.11 -2.72
N PHE A 503 -7.82 -27.26 -2.16
CA PHE A 503 -8.76 -28.29 -1.70
C PHE A 503 -8.15 -29.10 -0.55
N ASN A 504 -8.86 -29.19 0.58
CA ASN A 504 -8.45 -29.93 1.78
C ASN A 504 -9.55 -30.78 2.39
#